data_AF-A0A537MKQ4-F1
#
_entry.id   AF-A0A537MKQ4-F1
#
_cell.length_a   1.000
_cell.length_b   1.000
_cell.length_c   1.000
_cell.angle_alpha   90.00
_cell.angle_beta   90.00
_cell.angle_gamma   90.00
#
_symmetry.space_group_name_H-M   'P 1'
#
loop_
_entity.id
_entity.type
_entity.pdbx_description
1 polymer ?
#
loop_
_entity_poly.entity_id
_entity_poly.type
_entity_poly.pdbx_seq_one_letter_code
_entity_poly.pdbx_strand_id
1 'polypeptide(L)'
;MVGLVLAGLVYLWWRRQTVQSAPMRPAEARTLLGLTEGASSDDIRAAHRRLIAKVHPDAGGSQGLATRVNAARDALLGELKKR
;
A
#
# COMPACT_ATOMS: atom_id res chain seq x y z
N MET A 1 -27.66 15.26 -30.45
CA MET A 1 -27.14 14.90 -29.11
C MET A 1 -26.80 13.42 -29.02
N VAL A 2 -25.81 12.94 -29.79
CA VAL A 2 -25.42 11.51 -29.83
C VAL A 2 -23.90 11.30 -29.60
N GLY A 3 -23.07 12.35 -29.75
CA GLY A 3 -21.59 12.24 -29.62
C GLY A 3 -21.00 12.32 -28.21
N LEU A 4 -21.78 12.68 -27.18
CA LEU A 4 -21.27 12.92 -25.82
C LEU A 4 -21.24 11.67 -24.92
N VAL A 5 -21.99 10.62 -25.26
CA VAL A 5 -22.10 9.41 -24.41
C VAL A 5 -20.85 8.52 -24.53
N LEU A 6 -20.21 8.47 -25.70
CA LEU A 6 -19.02 7.64 -25.94
C LEU A 6 -17.77 8.20 -25.25
N ALA A 7 -17.61 9.52 -25.18
CA ALA A 7 -16.49 10.17 -24.50
C ALA A 7 -16.51 9.96 -22.97
N GLY A 8 -17.70 9.94 -22.37
CA GLY A 8 -17.87 9.68 -20.95
C GLY A 8 -17.48 8.25 -20.55
N LEU A 9 -17.74 7.26 -21.40
CA LEU A 9 -17.35 5.87 -21.17
C LEU A 9 -15.83 5.67 -21.28
N VAL A 10 -15.17 6.37 -22.22
CA VAL A 10 -13.70 6.38 -22.35
C VAL A 10 -13.04 7.09 -21.15
N TYR A 11 -13.61 8.20 -20.69
CA TYR A 11 -13.14 8.91 -19.49
C TYR A 11 -13.31 8.07 -18.21
N LEU A 12 -14.43 7.35 -18.07
CA LEU A 12 -14.65 6.39 -16.98
C LEU A 12 -13.71 5.18 -17.07
N TRP A 13 -13.31 4.78 -18.29
CA TRP A 13 -12.33 3.72 -18.54
C TRP A 13 -10.91 4.17 -18.17
N TRP A 14 -10.52 5.42 -18.45
CA TRP A 14 -9.22 5.97 -18.02
C TRP A 14 -9.13 6.23 -16.50
N ARG A 15 -10.27 6.46 -15.84
CA ARG A 15 -10.33 6.62 -14.38
C ARG A 15 -10.09 5.32 -13.59
N ARG A 16 -10.13 4.15 -14.25
CA ARG A 16 -9.96 2.83 -13.62
C ARG A 16 -8.69 2.15 -14.08
N GLN A 17 -7.54 2.71 -13.71
CA GLN A 17 -6.29 1.94 -13.65
C GLN A 17 -5.58 2.23 -12.33
N THR A 18 -6.22 1.87 -11.22
CA THR A 18 -5.44 1.56 -10.02
C THR A 18 -4.77 0.23 -10.32
N VAL A 19 -3.48 0.25 -10.66
CA VAL A 19 -2.68 -0.97 -10.74
C VAL A 19 -2.79 -1.65 -9.37
N GLN A 20 -3.67 -2.64 -9.25
CA GLN A 20 -3.76 -3.49 -8.08
C GLN A 20 -2.49 -4.32 -8.07
N SER A 21 -1.46 -3.79 -7.40
CA SER A 21 -0.28 -4.56 -7.06
C SER A 21 -0.75 -5.79 -6.29
N ALA A 22 -0.24 -6.97 -6.63
CA ALA A 22 -0.59 -8.21 -5.93
C ALA A 22 -0.40 -7.99 -4.42
N PRO A 23 -1.35 -8.46 -3.58
CA PRO A 23 -1.30 -8.23 -2.15
C PRO A 23 0.00 -8.82 -1.57
N MET A 24 0.76 -7.99 -0.84
CA MET A 24 2.01 -8.42 -0.20
C MET A 24 1.73 -9.55 0.80
N ARG A 25 2.56 -10.59 0.78
CA ARG A 25 2.42 -11.72 1.72
C ARG A 25 2.73 -11.25 3.15
N PRO A 26 1.98 -11.67 4.19
CA PRO A 26 2.22 -11.18 5.53
C PRO A 26 3.62 -11.44 6.08
N ALA A 27 4.20 -12.61 5.79
CA ALA A 27 5.57 -12.92 6.20
C ALA A 27 6.61 -11.95 5.59
N GLU A 28 6.43 -11.58 4.32
CA GLU A 28 7.28 -10.57 3.66
C GLU A 28 7.08 -9.18 4.28
N ALA A 29 5.84 -8.82 4.58
CA ALA A 29 5.51 -7.56 5.22
C ALA A 29 6.13 -7.43 6.62
N ARG A 30 6.15 -8.52 7.41
CA ARG A 30 6.83 -8.58 8.72
C ARG A 30 8.32 -8.33 8.59
N THR A 31 8.99 -9.05 7.67
CA THR A 31 10.42 -8.87 7.41
C THR A 31 10.73 -7.43 6.98
N LEU A 32 9.92 -6.85 6.10
CA LEU A 32 10.11 -5.49 5.61
C LEU A 32 9.97 -4.45 6.73
N LEU A 33 8.99 -4.62 7.63
CA LEU A 33 8.78 -3.71 8.76
C LEU A 33 9.65 -4.04 9.98
N GLY A 34 10.42 -5.13 9.95
CA GLY A 34 11.23 -5.59 11.08
C GLY A 34 10.38 -6.06 12.27
N LEU A 35 9.28 -6.74 12.01
CA LEU A 35 8.33 -7.24 13.00
C LEU A 35 8.39 -8.76 13.12
N THR A 36 8.06 -9.28 14.30
CA THR A 36 7.91 -10.71 14.53
C THR A 36 6.47 -11.18 14.29
N GLU A 37 6.28 -12.50 14.26
CA GLU A 37 4.94 -13.08 14.39
C GLU A 37 4.26 -12.57 15.68
N GLY A 38 2.96 -12.33 15.61
CA GLY A 38 2.17 -11.85 16.76
C GLY A 38 2.27 -10.36 17.09
N ALA A 39 2.98 -9.56 16.29
CA ALA A 39 3.02 -8.11 16.46
C ALA A 39 1.62 -7.48 16.49
N SER A 40 1.40 -6.56 17.42
CA SER A 40 0.11 -5.89 17.60
C SER A 40 -0.14 -4.85 16.50
N SER A 41 -1.39 -4.37 16.40
CA SER A 41 -1.73 -3.29 15.47
C SER A 41 -0.92 -2.01 15.71
N ASP A 42 -0.54 -1.74 16.96
CA ASP A 42 0.25 -0.57 17.32
C ASP A 42 1.73 -0.74 16.97
N ASP A 43 2.28 -1.94 17.13
CA ASP A 43 3.64 -2.27 16.67
C ASP A 43 3.77 -2.07 15.16
N ILE A 44 2.77 -2.53 14.40
CA ILE A 44 2.71 -2.35 12.94
C ILE A 44 2.72 -0.88 12.57
N ARG A 45 1.86 -0.06 13.19
CA ARG A 45 1.80 1.39 12.92
C ARG A 45 3.09 2.09 13.33
N ALA A 46 3.70 1.71 14.45
CA ALA A 46 4.94 2.29 14.92
C ALA A 46 6.11 1.97 13.98
N ALA A 47 6.24 0.70 13.55
CA ALA A 47 7.25 0.28 12.58
C ALA A 47 7.07 0.99 11.23
N HIS A 48 5.82 1.06 10.74
CA HIS A 48 5.48 1.78 9.51
C HIS A 48 5.89 3.25 9.59
N ARG A 49 5.54 3.99 10.65
CA ARG A 49 5.92 5.40 10.82
C ARG A 49 7.44 5.60 10.81
N ARG A 50 8.19 4.73 11.50
CA ARG A 50 9.65 4.82 11.53
C ARG A 50 10.28 4.57 10.17
N LEU A 51 9.77 3.59 9.42
CA LEU A 51 10.34 3.22 8.13
C LEU A 51 9.92 4.20 7.03
N ILE A 52 8.66 4.63 7.00
CA ILE A 52 8.16 5.55 5.98
C ILE A 52 8.89 6.89 6.03
N ALA A 53 9.19 7.40 7.23
CA ALA A 53 9.97 8.63 7.40
C ALA A 53 11.37 8.55 6.78
N LYS A 54 11.96 7.35 6.70
CA LYS A 54 13.30 7.12 6.12
C LYS A 54 13.27 6.94 4.61
N VAL A 55 12.21 6.33 4.09
CA VAL A 55 12.11 5.93 2.67
C VAL A 55 11.23 6.89 1.86
N HIS A 56 10.66 7.92 2.49
CA HIS A 56 9.86 8.93 1.80
C HIS A 56 10.73 9.68 0.78
N PRO A 57 10.22 9.99 -0.41
CA PRO A 57 10.92 10.80 -1.43
C PRO A 57 11.48 12.12 -0.89
N ASP A 58 10.71 12.81 -0.04
CA ASP A 58 11.12 14.09 0.57
C ASP A 58 12.34 13.95 1.49
N ALA A 59 12.61 12.74 1.98
CA ALA A 59 13.79 12.42 2.80
C ALA A 59 14.93 11.77 1.98
N GLY A 60 14.84 11.79 0.64
CA GLY A 60 15.82 11.17 -0.26
C GLY A 60 15.54 9.69 -0.58
N GLY A 61 14.38 9.17 -0.19
CA GLY A 61 13.93 7.83 -0.56
C GLY A 61 13.26 7.77 -1.94
N SER A 62 12.48 6.71 -2.21
CA SER A 62 11.83 6.53 -3.50
C SER A 62 10.34 6.23 -3.37
N GLN A 63 9.57 6.68 -4.37
CA GLN A 63 8.12 6.41 -4.44
C GLN A 63 7.83 4.91 -4.40
N GLY A 64 8.64 4.09 -5.08
CA GLY A 64 8.50 2.64 -5.10
C GLY A 64 8.73 2.00 -3.74
N LEU A 65 9.75 2.45 -2.99
CA LEU A 65 10.01 1.95 -1.63
C LEU A 65 8.90 2.37 -0.66
N ALA A 66 8.49 3.64 -0.69
CA ALA A 66 7.37 4.14 0.11
C ALA A 66 6.08 3.35 -0.16
N THR A 67 5.80 3.03 -1.42
CA THR A 67 4.65 2.22 -1.84
C THR A 67 4.74 0.81 -1.25
N ARG A 68 5.91 0.15 -1.32
CA ARG A 68 6.11 -1.17 -0.71
C ARG A 68 5.93 -1.16 0.80
N VAL A 69 6.40 -0.12 1.49
CA VAL A 69 6.25 0.06 2.95
C VAL A 69 4.78 0.25 3.35
N ASN A 70 4.02 1.00 2.55
CA ASN A 70 2.57 1.13 2.75
C ASN A 70 1.85 -0.20 2.53
N ALA A 71 2.19 -0.93 1.46
CA ALA A 71 1.63 -2.25 1.19
C ALA A 71 1.90 -3.25 2.32
N ALA A 72 3.08 -3.21 2.94
CA ALA A 72 3.41 -4.04 4.09
C ALA A 72 2.50 -3.77 5.29
N ARG A 73 2.29 -2.49 5.64
CA ARG A 73 1.36 -2.10 6.71
C ARG A 73 -0.04 -2.63 6.43
N ASP A 74 -0.53 -2.41 5.21
CA ASP A 74 -1.91 -2.76 4.83
C ASP A 74 -2.12 -4.28 4.85
N ALA A 75 -1.12 -5.06 4.42
CA ALA A 75 -1.15 -6.52 4.48
C ALA A 75 -1.27 -7.04 5.93
N LEU A 76 -0.48 -6.52 6.86
CA LEU A 76 -0.50 -6.97 8.27
C LEU A 76 -1.76 -6.53 9.01
N LEU A 77 -2.23 -5.30 8.80
CA LEU A 77 -3.50 -4.85 9.38
C LEU A 77 -4.69 -5.64 8.81
N GLY A 78 -4.64 -5.98 7.52
CA GLY A 78 -5.62 -6.84 6.87
C GLY A 78 -5.61 -8.27 7.41
N GLU A 79 -4.44 -8.81 7.77
CA GLU A 79 -4.32 -10.11 8.42
C GLU A 79 -4.90 -10.09 9.84
N LEU A 80 -4.57 -9.07 10.65
CA LEU A 80 -5.12 -8.96 12.01
C LEU A 80 -6.64 -8.86 12.03
N LYS A 81 -7.26 -8.26 11.00
CA LYS A 81 -8.72 -8.19 10.86
C LYS A 81 -9.36 -9.54 10.48
N LYS A 82 -8.59 -10.47 9.90
CA LYS A 82 -9.06 -11.79 9.47
C LYS A 82 -8.90 -12.86 10.55
N ARG A 83 -8.17 -12.57 11.62
CA ARG A 83 -8.03 -13.42 12.81
C ARG A 83 -9.19 -13.15 13.75
#